data_AF-A0A7C1IJT4-F1
#
_entry.id   AF-A0A7C1IJT4-F1
#
_cell.length_a   1.000
_cell.length_b   1.000
_cell.length_c   1.000
_cell.angle_alpha   90.00
_cell.angle_beta   90.00
_cell.angle_gamma   90.00
#
_symmetry.space_group_name_H-M   'P 1'
#
loop_
_entity.id
_entity.type
_entity.pdbx_description
1 polymer ?
#
loop_
_entity_poly.entity_id
_entity_poly.type
_entity_poly.pdbx_seq_one_letter_code
_entity_poly.pdbx_strand_id
1 'polypeptide(L)'
;RFSVGAVVAVFIGGLALPVGPYVRLSLGVTGGALFAGLMFGRSARIQIPRGAAFFLKELGLGLFLAGVGMSVGKQGPIAAADLILVPGVLAVIAIPAVLAAFLLRRAQLIGPYVEGGVSGAITSTPALIVATRMDETSEPATTYAGIYLFALLTSVAVAQIIALFG
;
A
#
# COMPACT_ATOMS: atom_id res chain seq x y z
N ARG A 1 10.15 -9.91 24.07
CA ARG A 1 10.97 -9.00 23.23
C ARG A 1 10.18 -8.39 22.07
N PHE A 2 9.33 -9.17 21.38
CA PHE A 2 8.42 -8.66 20.33
C PHE A 2 7.45 -7.57 20.82
N SER A 3 6.87 -7.75 22.01
CA SER A 3 5.94 -6.79 22.61
C SER A 3 6.57 -5.42 22.91
N VAL A 4 7.87 -5.37 23.22
CA VAL A 4 8.59 -4.11 23.46
C VAL A 4 8.71 -3.32 22.16
N GLY A 5 9.00 -3.99 21.04
CA GLY A 5 9.05 -3.35 19.72
C GLY A 5 7.70 -2.78 19.29
N ALA A 6 6.61 -3.50 19.55
CA ALA A 6 5.26 -3.03 19.26
C ALA A 6 4.86 -1.81 20.11
N VAL A 7 5.21 -1.81 21.40
CA VAL A 7 4.96 -0.66 22.28
C VAL A 7 5.77 0.56 21.83
N VAL A 8 7.06 0.38 21.54
CA VAL A 8 7.94 1.44 21.01
C VAL A 8 7.40 2.01 19.69
N ALA A 9 6.88 1.15 18.79
CA ALA A 9 6.26 1.58 17.54
C ALA A 9 5.07 2.51 17.77
N VAL A 10 4.17 2.17 18.71
CA VAL A 10 2.99 3.00 19.03
C VAL A 10 3.42 4.33 19.67
N PHE A 11 4.38 4.29 20.60
CA PHE A 11 4.89 5.51 21.25
C PHE A 11 5.57 6.46 20.25
N ILE A 12 6.42 5.95 19.35
CA ILE A 12 7.07 6.76 18.31
C ILE A 12 6.04 7.24 17.28
N GLY A 13 5.07 6.41 16.91
CA GLY A 13 4.01 6.80 15.97
C GLY A 13 3.09 7.90 16.50
N GLY A 14 2.95 7.99 17.82
CA GLY A 14 2.21 9.06 18.50
C GLY A 14 2.99 10.35 18.67
N LEU A 15 4.30 10.39 18.39
CA LEU A 15 5.10 11.60 18.50
C LEU A 15 4.68 12.61 17.41
N ALA A 16 4.02 13.68 17.82
CA ALA A 16 3.72 14.82 16.98
C ALA A 16 4.81 15.90 17.16
N LEU A 17 5.72 16.00 16.20
CA LEU A 17 6.75 17.02 16.17
C LEU A 17 6.15 18.32 15.60
N PRO A 18 6.11 19.42 16.37
CA PRO A 18 5.68 20.71 15.84
C PRO A 18 6.74 21.24 14.87
N VAL A 19 6.34 21.53 13.64
CA VAL A 19 7.16 22.16 12.61
C VAL A 19 6.60 23.56 12.37
N GLY A 20 7.12 24.52 13.13
CA GLY A 20 6.59 25.89 13.14
C GLY A 20 5.23 26.03 13.86
N PRO A 21 4.60 27.21 13.76
CA PRO A 21 3.40 27.54 14.54
C PRO A 21 2.10 26.86 14.08
N TYR A 22 2.03 26.37 12.83
CA TYR A 22 0.78 25.90 12.23
C TYR A 22 0.79 24.43 11.79
N VAL A 23 1.94 23.76 11.74
CA VAL A 23 2.05 22.38 11.23
C VAL A 23 2.54 21.44 12.33
N ARG A 24 1.78 20.37 12.59
CA ARG A 24 2.21 19.26 13.45
C ARG A 24 2.46 18.04 12.56
N LEU A 25 3.71 17.64 12.43
CA LEU A 25 4.05 16.38 11.77
C LEU A 25 3.95 15.25 12.77
N SER A 26 3.03 14.33 12.54
CA SER A 26 2.98 13.05 13.24
C SER A 26 3.43 11.94 12.29
N LEU A 27 4.26 11.01 12.78
CA LEU A 27 4.61 9.81 12.02
C LEU A 27 3.40 8.87 11.85
N GLY A 28 2.39 9.00 12.71
CA GLY A 28 1.25 8.10 12.76
C GLY A 28 1.65 6.67 13.10
N VAL A 29 0.63 5.80 13.21
CA VAL A 29 0.83 4.38 13.57
C VAL A 29 1.73 3.68 12.54
N THR A 30 1.60 4.02 11.25
CA THR A 30 2.39 3.46 10.16
C THR A 30 3.86 3.88 10.22
N GLY A 31 4.14 5.17 10.42
CA GLY A 31 5.52 5.67 10.52
C GLY A 31 6.23 5.18 11.77
N GLY A 32 5.51 5.09 12.90
CA GLY A 32 6.02 4.49 14.14
C GLY A 32 6.39 3.01 13.98
N ALA A 33 5.54 2.22 13.30
CA ALA A 33 5.82 0.82 12.98
C ALA A 33 7.03 0.65 12.05
N LEU A 34 7.17 1.50 11.01
CA LEU A 34 8.33 1.50 10.13
C LEU A 34 9.63 1.83 10.87
N PHE A 35 9.62 2.87 11.71
CA PHE A 35 10.81 3.30 12.45
C PHE A 35 11.26 2.24 13.46
N ALA A 36 10.32 1.68 14.22
CA ALA A 36 10.61 0.56 15.12
C ALA A 36 11.11 -0.67 14.34
N GLY A 37 10.47 -1.00 13.22
CA GLY A 37 10.91 -2.08 12.33
C GLY A 37 12.34 -1.89 11.82
N LEU A 38 12.73 -0.66 11.48
CA LEU A 38 14.09 -0.32 11.05
C LEU A 38 15.11 -0.46 12.21
N MET A 39 14.79 0.09 13.38
CA MET A 39 15.66 0.00 14.56
C MET A 39 15.88 -1.45 15.03
N PHE A 40 14.80 -2.23 15.14
CA PHE A 40 14.88 -3.61 15.62
C PHE A 40 15.24 -4.61 14.52
N GLY A 41 15.00 -4.28 13.25
CA GLY A 41 15.33 -5.14 12.10
C GLY A 41 16.82 -5.27 11.85
N ARG A 42 17.61 -4.19 12.06
CA ARG A 42 19.08 -4.22 11.92
C ARG A 42 19.77 -4.89 13.12
N SER A 43 19.19 -4.77 14.32
CA SER A 43 19.70 -5.40 15.55
C SER A 43 19.26 -6.86 15.64
N ALA A 44 19.78 -7.69 14.73
CA ALA A 44 19.34 -9.05 14.45
C ALA A 44 19.66 -10.10 15.55
N ARG A 45 19.25 -9.85 16.80
CA ARG A 45 19.18 -10.87 17.87
C ARG A 45 17.78 -11.48 18.04
N ILE A 46 16.79 -11.02 17.28
CA ILE A 46 15.42 -11.55 17.30
C ILE A 46 15.19 -12.30 15.98
N GLN A 47 15.55 -13.58 15.96
CA GLN A 47 15.20 -14.47 14.85
C GLN A 47 13.79 -15.02 15.10
N ILE A 48 12.85 -14.65 14.24
CA ILE A 48 11.50 -15.24 14.25
C ILE A 48 11.56 -16.52 13.41
N PRO A 49 11.15 -17.69 13.92
CA PRO A 49 11.04 -18.90 13.12
C PRO A 49 10.15 -18.66 11.89
N ARG A 50 10.52 -19.21 10.73
CA ARG A 50 9.81 -18.99 9.45
C ARG A 50 8.31 -19.25 9.56
N GLY A 51 7.91 -20.33 10.24
CA GLY A 51 6.50 -20.69 10.44
C GLY A 51 5.73 -19.65 11.27
N ALA A 52 6.34 -19.13 12.34
CA ALA A 52 5.73 -18.08 13.16
C ALA A 52 5.60 -16.76 12.38
N ALA A 53 6.62 -16.39 11.60
CA ALA A 53 6.58 -15.21 10.75
C ALA A 53 5.50 -15.30 9.66
N PHE A 54 5.33 -16.48 9.05
CA PHE A 54 4.29 -16.74 8.07
C PHE A 54 2.90 -16.61 8.69
N PHE A 55 2.65 -17.28 9.82
CA PHE A 55 1.38 -17.21 10.53
C PHE A 55 1.02 -15.77 10.92
N LEU A 56 2.00 -15.00 11.44
CA LEU A 56 1.77 -13.62 11.85
C LEU A 56 1.43 -12.70 10.66
N LYS A 57 2.05 -12.93 9.49
CA LYS A 57 1.73 -12.21 8.25
C LYS A 57 0.31 -12.52 7.76
N GLU A 58 -0.10 -13.79 7.76
CA GLU A 58 -1.45 -14.19 7.34
C GLU A 58 -2.53 -13.62 8.27
N LEU A 59 -2.32 -13.77 9.58
CA LEU A 59 -3.26 -13.27 10.58
C LEU A 59 -3.37 -11.74 10.50
N GLY A 60 -2.25 -11.04 10.34
CA GLY A 60 -2.22 -9.59 10.16
C GLY A 60 -2.93 -9.13 8.87
N LEU A 61 -2.68 -9.80 7.75
CA LEU A 61 -3.34 -9.51 6.48
C LEU A 61 -4.85 -9.73 6.57
N GLY A 62 -5.29 -10.84 7.16
CA GLY A 62 -6.71 -11.14 7.35
C GLY A 62 -7.42 -10.12 8.24
N LEU A 63 -6.82 -9.75 9.37
CA LEU A 63 -7.35 -8.72 10.28
C LEU A 63 -7.38 -7.34 9.60
N PHE A 64 -6.37 -6.99 8.81
CA PHE A 64 -6.32 -5.74 8.07
C PHE A 64 -7.44 -5.66 7.02
N LEU A 65 -7.61 -6.70 6.21
CA LEU A 65 -8.66 -6.76 5.19
C LEU A 65 -10.06 -6.74 5.83
N ALA A 66 -10.26 -7.46 6.93
CA ALA A 66 -11.51 -7.42 7.68
C ALA A 66 -11.82 -6.00 8.21
N GLY A 67 -10.82 -5.33 8.77
CA GLY A 67 -10.96 -3.95 9.26
C GLY A 67 -11.32 -2.94 8.17
N VAL A 68 -10.58 -2.95 7.05
CA VAL A 68 -10.85 -2.06 5.91
C VAL A 68 -12.21 -2.36 5.29
N GLY A 69 -12.54 -3.63 5.07
CA GLY A 69 -13.84 -4.05 4.51
C GLY A 69 -15.03 -3.60 5.37
N MET A 70 -14.94 -3.74 6.70
CA MET A 70 -15.97 -3.24 7.62
C MET A 70 -16.11 -1.71 7.60
N SER A 71 -15.01 -0.97 7.37
CA SER A 71 -15.06 0.50 7.30
C SER A 71 -15.76 1.00 6.05
N VAL A 72 -15.54 0.36 4.90
CA VAL A 72 -16.19 0.72 3.64
C VAL A 72 -17.69 0.43 3.67
N GLY A 73 -18.10 -0.71 4.26
CA GLY A 73 -19.52 -1.10 4.35
C GLY A 73 -20.39 -0.14 5.17
N LYS A 74 -19.82 0.69 6.04
CA LYS A 74 -20.56 1.70 6.83
C LYS A 74 -21.00 2.92 6.02
N GLN A 75 -20.45 3.12 4.82
CA GLN A 75 -20.72 4.32 4.01
C GLN A 75 -22.04 4.26 3.21
N GLY A 76 -22.82 3.17 3.33
CA GLY A 76 -24.07 2.98 2.60
C GLY A 76 -23.85 2.78 1.08
N PRO A 77 -24.85 2.31 0.32
CA PRO A 77 -24.76 2.37 -1.14
C PRO A 77 -24.64 3.84 -1.55
N ILE A 78 -23.64 4.14 -2.39
CA ILE A 78 -23.46 5.46 -3.02
C ILE A 78 -24.83 5.87 -3.55
N ALA A 79 -25.46 6.86 -2.92
CA ALA A 79 -26.78 7.30 -3.32
C ALA A 79 -26.69 7.77 -4.77
N ALA A 80 -27.69 7.42 -5.59
CA ALA A 80 -27.74 7.71 -7.03
C ALA A 80 -27.55 9.19 -7.42
N ALA A 81 -27.44 10.10 -6.45
CA ALA A 81 -27.11 11.52 -6.62
C ALA A 81 -25.66 11.78 -7.10
N ASP A 82 -24.72 10.84 -6.89
CA ASP A 82 -23.30 11.02 -7.20
C ASP A 82 -22.86 10.39 -8.55
N LEU A 83 -23.79 10.08 -9.46
CA LEU A 83 -23.43 9.54 -10.79
C LEU A 83 -22.49 10.46 -11.59
N ILE A 84 -22.50 11.76 -11.30
CA ILE A 84 -21.60 12.76 -11.88
C ILE A 84 -20.12 12.50 -11.50
N LEU A 85 -19.84 11.84 -10.38
CA LEU A 85 -18.49 11.51 -9.92
C LEU A 85 -17.94 10.22 -10.54
N VAL A 86 -18.79 9.37 -11.13
CA VAL A 86 -18.40 8.08 -11.71
C VAL A 86 -17.31 8.22 -12.80
N PRO A 87 -17.38 9.17 -13.75
CA PRO A 87 -16.32 9.35 -14.74
C PRO A 87 -14.98 9.74 -14.10
N GLY A 88 -14.99 10.57 -13.04
CA GLY A 88 -13.79 10.98 -12.33
C GLY A 88 -13.14 9.80 -11.58
N VAL A 89 -13.93 9.01 -10.87
CA VAL A 89 -13.45 7.80 -10.19
C VAL A 89 -12.89 6.79 -11.20
N LEU A 90 -13.59 6.57 -12.32
CA LEU A 90 -13.11 5.71 -13.40
C LEU A 90 -11.79 6.22 -13.99
N ALA A 91 -11.64 7.53 -14.21
CA ALA A 91 -10.41 8.11 -14.73
C ALA A 91 -9.22 7.90 -13.77
N VAL A 92 -9.43 8.09 -12.46
CA VAL A 92 -8.39 7.88 -11.43
C VAL A 92 -7.91 6.43 -11.39
N ILE A 93 -8.76 5.46 -11.73
CA ILE A 93 -8.41 4.03 -11.75
C ILE A 93 -7.83 3.62 -13.12
N ALA A 94 -8.50 3.98 -14.21
CA ALA A 94 -8.19 3.51 -15.55
C ALA A 94 -6.91 4.12 -16.10
N ILE A 95 -6.65 5.42 -15.89
CA ILE A 95 -5.48 6.10 -16.46
C ILE A 95 -4.17 5.51 -15.92
N PRO A 96 -3.97 5.34 -14.59
CA PRO A 96 -2.79 4.65 -14.06
C PRO A 96 -2.65 3.21 -14.56
N ALA A 97 -3.76 2.48 -14.68
CA ALA A 97 -3.75 1.09 -15.16
C ALA A 97 -3.29 1.00 -16.63
N VAL A 98 -3.77 1.90 -17.49
CA VAL A 98 -3.34 1.98 -18.90
C VAL A 98 -1.87 2.38 -19.00
N LEU A 99 -1.42 3.35 -18.21
CA LEU A 99 -0.01 3.74 -18.16
C LEU A 99 0.88 2.57 -17.71
N ALA A 100 0.47 1.84 -16.67
CA ALA A 100 1.19 0.67 -16.20
C ALA A 100 1.27 -0.42 -17.27
N ALA A 101 0.17 -0.73 -17.94
CA ALA A 101 0.15 -1.70 -19.05
C ALA A 101 1.08 -1.27 -20.19
N PHE A 102 1.11 0.03 -20.52
CA PHE A 102 2.04 0.59 -21.50
C PHE A 102 3.50 0.42 -21.07
N LEU A 103 3.84 0.73 -19.82
CA LEU A 103 5.18 0.58 -19.27
C LEU A 103 5.64 -0.88 -19.28
N LEU A 104 4.78 -1.83 -18.88
CA LEU A 104 5.04 -3.27 -18.92
C LEU A 104 5.35 -3.75 -20.34
N ARG A 105 4.50 -3.35 -21.30
CA ARG A 105 4.69 -3.72 -22.71
C ARG A 105 5.97 -3.12 -23.28
N ARG A 106 6.27 -1.86 -22.97
CA ARG A 106 7.47 -1.15 -23.46
C ARG A 106 8.76 -1.73 -22.87
N ALA A 107 8.70 -2.28 -21.67
CA ALA A 107 9.81 -3.00 -21.03
C ALA A 107 9.90 -4.48 -21.43
N GLN A 108 8.98 -4.98 -22.28
CA GLN A 108 8.91 -6.38 -22.72
C GLN A 108 8.90 -7.38 -21.56
N LEU A 109 8.27 -7.01 -20.45
CA LEU A 109 8.17 -7.86 -19.26
C LEU A 109 7.11 -8.95 -19.48
N ILE A 110 7.40 -10.15 -18.98
CA ILE A 110 6.56 -11.35 -19.12
C ILE A 110 6.51 -12.14 -17.81
N GLY A 111 5.52 -13.03 -17.67
CA GLY A 111 5.39 -13.93 -16.54
C GLY A 111 5.30 -13.19 -15.19
N PRO A 112 6.08 -13.60 -14.16
CA PRO A 112 6.04 -13.04 -12.80
C PRO A 112 6.16 -11.52 -12.73
N TYR A 113 6.94 -10.92 -13.64
CA TYR A 113 7.09 -9.46 -13.72
C TYR A 113 5.77 -8.76 -14.04
N VAL A 114 4.93 -9.35 -14.89
CA VAL A 114 3.62 -8.79 -15.24
C VAL A 114 2.67 -8.86 -14.05
N GLU A 115 2.68 -9.94 -13.27
CA GLU A 115 1.85 -10.06 -12.06
C GLU A 115 2.20 -9.00 -11.01
N GLY A 116 3.50 -8.77 -10.81
CA GLY A 116 4.02 -7.68 -10.00
C GLY A 116 3.62 -6.30 -10.50
N GLY A 117 3.71 -6.11 -11.82
CA GLY A 117 3.33 -4.85 -12.45
C GLY A 117 1.85 -4.55 -12.36
N VAL A 118 0.99 -5.54 -12.61
CA VAL A 118 -0.47 -5.41 -12.52
C VAL A 118 -0.88 -5.13 -11.07
N SER A 119 -0.34 -5.87 -10.10
CA SER A 119 -0.59 -5.59 -8.68
C SER A 119 -0.13 -4.19 -8.25
N GLY A 120 0.98 -3.70 -8.81
CA GLY A 120 1.45 -2.32 -8.63
C GLY A 120 0.51 -1.28 -9.24
N ALA A 121 -0.01 -1.56 -10.45
CA ALA A 121 -0.93 -0.68 -11.17
C ALA A 121 -2.24 -0.44 -10.42
N ILE A 122 -2.79 -1.50 -9.81
CA ILE A 122 -3.99 -1.43 -8.98
C ILE A 122 -3.68 -1.15 -7.50
N THR A 123 -2.42 -0.85 -7.16
CA THR A 123 -1.95 -0.56 -5.80
C THR A 123 -2.28 -1.64 -4.75
N SER A 124 -2.41 -2.90 -5.17
CA SER A 124 -2.84 -4.01 -4.31
C SER A 124 -1.64 -4.80 -3.78
N THR A 125 -1.14 -4.41 -2.61
CA THR A 125 -0.11 -5.19 -1.88
C THR A 125 -0.54 -6.63 -1.57
N PRO A 126 -1.82 -6.94 -1.25
CA PRO A 126 -2.26 -8.32 -1.09
C PRO A 126 -2.09 -9.17 -2.36
N ALA A 127 -2.40 -8.61 -3.54
CA ALA A 127 -2.21 -9.31 -4.82
C ALA A 127 -0.73 -9.64 -5.07
N LEU A 128 0.18 -8.71 -4.74
CA LEU A 128 1.63 -8.96 -4.81
C LEU A 128 2.07 -10.10 -3.89
N ILE A 129 1.56 -10.16 -2.66
CA ILE A 129 1.91 -11.22 -1.70
C ILE A 129 1.50 -12.59 -2.25
N VAL A 130 0.36 -12.68 -2.93
CA VAL A 130 -0.10 -13.93 -3.56
C VAL A 130 0.79 -14.29 -4.75
N ALA A 131 1.06 -13.35 -5.67
CA ALA A 131 1.91 -13.56 -6.84
C ALA A 131 3.32 -14.05 -6.45
N THR A 132 3.98 -13.34 -5.53
CA THR A 132 5.33 -13.71 -5.03
C THR A 132 5.37 -15.09 -4.35
N ARG A 133 4.24 -15.57 -3.82
CA ARG A 133 4.15 -16.91 -3.23
C ARG A 133 3.90 -18.00 -4.26
N MET A 134 3.09 -17.73 -5.28
CA MET A 134 2.82 -18.70 -6.34
C MET A 134 4.05 -18.92 -7.22
N ASP A 135 4.77 -17.84 -7.52
CA ASP A 135 5.97 -17.92 -8.35
C ASP A 135 7.22 -18.35 -7.56
N GLU A 136 7.18 -18.29 -6.23
CA GLU A 136 8.33 -18.50 -5.33
C GLU A 136 9.56 -17.63 -5.68
N THR A 137 9.37 -16.52 -6.39
CA THR A 137 10.43 -15.59 -6.81
C THR A 137 10.23 -14.17 -6.28
N SER A 138 11.28 -13.35 -6.40
CA SER A 138 11.22 -11.92 -6.06
C SER A 138 10.87 -11.02 -7.25
N GLU A 139 10.65 -11.59 -8.43
CA GLU A 139 10.38 -10.88 -9.69
C GLU A 139 9.08 -10.05 -9.68
N PRO A 140 7.97 -10.53 -9.07
CA PRO A 140 6.79 -9.69 -8.93
C PRO A 140 7.06 -8.46 -8.03
N ALA A 141 7.90 -8.61 -6.99
CA ALA A 141 8.19 -7.52 -6.05
C ALA A 141 9.04 -6.41 -6.70
N THR A 142 9.95 -6.76 -7.60
CA THR A 142 10.78 -5.76 -8.30
C THR A 142 9.94 -4.89 -9.23
N THR A 143 9.05 -5.50 -10.01
CA THR A 143 8.19 -4.76 -10.94
C THR A 143 7.10 -3.97 -10.23
N TYR A 144 6.56 -4.52 -9.14
CA TYR A 144 5.61 -3.82 -8.27
C TYR A 144 6.16 -2.48 -7.79
N ALA A 145 7.38 -2.45 -7.27
CA ALA A 145 7.97 -1.24 -6.71
C ALA A 145 8.07 -0.11 -7.74
N GLY A 146 8.45 -0.44 -8.98
CA GLY A 146 8.54 0.52 -10.08
C GLY A 146 7.17 1.02 -10.53
N ILE A 147 6.24 0.11 -10.83
CA ILE A 147 4.94 0.47 -11.39
C ILE A 147 4.03 1.14 -10.36
N TYR A 148 4.07 0.70 -9.10
CA TYR A 148 3.33 1.31 -8.01
C TYR A 148 3.63 2.82 -7.89
N LEU A 149 4.91 3.21 -8.01
CA LEU A 149 5.30 4.62 -7.93
C LEU A 149 4.67 5.45 -9.06
N PHE A 150 4.75 4.96 -10.29
CA PHE A 150 4.13 5.64 -11.44
C PHE A 150 2.61 5.69 -11.29
N ALA A 151 1.99 4.58 -10.91
CA ALA A 151 0.54 4.51 -10.73
C ALA A 151 0.05 5.49 -9.66
N LEU A 152 0.76 5.60 -8.52
CA LEU A 152 0.46 6.54 -7.44
C LEU A 152 0.62 7.99 -7.88
N LEU A 153 1.72 8.34 -8.56
CA LEU A 153 1.94 9.69 -9.05
C LEU A 153 0.88 10.10 -10.08
N THR A 154 0.53 9.19 -10.99
CA THR A 154 -0.51 9.43 -11.99
C THR A 154 -1.89 9.54 -11.37
N SER A 155 -2.26 8.68 -10.41
CA SER A 155 -3.57 8.74 -9.76
C SER A 155 -3.75 10.04 -8.97
N VAL A 156 -2.71 10.48 -8.25
CA VAL A 156 -2.70 11.78 -7.56
C VAL A 156 -2.80 12.92 -8.56
N ALA A 157 -2.03 12.91 -9.65
CA ALA A 157 -2.10 13.95 -10.67
C ALA A 157 -3.49 14.04 -11.31
N VAL A 158 -4.09 12.90 -11.68
CA VAL A 158 -5.45 12.84 -12.23
C VAL A 158 -6.47 13.36 -11.22
N ALA A 159 -6.38 12.95 -9.95
CA ALA A 159 -7.28 13.42 -8.91
C ALA A 159 -7.18 14.95 -8.69
N GLN A 160 -5.96 15.51 -8.71
CA GLN A 160 -5.75 16.95 -8.58
C GLN A 160 -6.30 17.73 -9.79
N ILE A 161 -6.11 17.21 -11.01
CA ILE A 161 -6.70 17.81 -12.22
C ILE A 161 -8.22 17.80 -12.12
N ILE A 162 -8.83 16.68 -11.74
CA ILE A 162 -10.28 16.61 -11.57
C ILE A 162 -10.74 17.60 -10.50
N ALA A 163 -10.07 17.68 -9.36
CA ALA A 163 -10.43 18.62 -8.29
C ALA A 163 -10.24 20.12 -8.66
N LEU A 164 -9.42 20.42 -9.67
CA LEU A 164 -9.24 21.78 -10.17
C LEU A 164 -10.32 22.18 -11.19
N PHE A 165 -10.91 21.23 -11.91
CA PHE A 165 -11.85 21.47 -13.02
C PHE A 165 -13.28 20.97 -12.78
N GLY A 166 -13.52 20.19 -11.71
CA GLY A 166 -14.82 19.69 -11.26
C GLY A 166 -15.26 20.33 -9.97
#